data_AF-A0A0S9R7M0-F1
#
_entry.id   AF-A0A0S9R7M0-F1
#
_cell.length_a   1.000
_cell.length_b   1.000
_cell.length_c   1.000
_cell.angle_alpha   90.00
_cell.angle_beta   90.00
_cell.angle_gamma   90.00
#
_symmetry.space_group_name_H-M   'P 1'
#
loop_
_entity.id
_entity.type
_entity.pdbx_description
1 polymer ?
#
loop_
_entity_poly.entity_id
_entity_poly.type
_entity_poly.pdbx_seq_one_letter_code
_entity_poly.pdbx_strand_id
1 'polypeptide(L)'
;MTPTRQAAQRGSAQPGRRRLDTSVPADYDVPTRQPRLESPTTARYAFAATFLAWVAGVAVAGTAVVAVPHPAWIERWGAALLLVVFSIGLTHRGGGHMRIWTVAAGVLALSAVVTELNLLVAGAAAVSAILASVWAVVITRPARSAIGALKEFVLALAVALSGTLAVAAWNAPVAYQRFNLVVLAAALTLAIAFVWNLGAGLHGLGKQNIAIIAAVAAVLLVLLAYSSFVRTHGSETVVEGITNFVIWMRETVGGVPRPVEVFIGFPALIVGVSLRSKRRDGWWVLVFAVLGTGVLTTSLVSPGAYPSYIALSTVYSVVLGVVVGLVARYVAMRQRGSRASRSLEPTSRSEPGRLAPLK
;
A
#
# COMPACT_ATOMS: atom_id res chain seq x y z
N MET A 1 65.70 -37.25 30.47
CA MET A 1 65.27 -38.34 29.57
C MET A 1 63.86 -38.03 29.10
N THR A 2 63.71 -37.68 27.83
CA THR A 2 62.41 -37.61 27.13
C THR A 2 62.28 -38.88 26.30
N PRO A 3 61.10 -39.53 26.25
CA PRO A 3 60.46 -39.65 24.94
C PRO A 3 58.91 -39.63 24.93
N THR A 4 58.37 -38.76 24.07
CA THR A 4 57.32 -38.95 23.04
C THR A 4 56.00 -39.72 23.24
N ARG A 5 54.92 -39.00 22.83
CA ARG A 5 53.78 -39.37 21.95
C ARG A 5 52.65 -40.23 22.52
N GLN A 6 51.42 -39.68 22.49
CA GLN A 6 50.40 -40.10 21.52
C GLN A 6 49.19 -39.16 21.48
N ALA A 7 48.68 -38.97 20.26
CA ALA A 7 47.59 -38.10 19.89
C ALA A 7 46.24 -38.67 20.36
N ALA A 8 45.46 -37.88 21.10
CA ALA A 8 44.04 -38.14 21.31
C ALA A 8 43.25 -37.49 20.18
N GLN A 9 42.64 -38.36 19.38
CA GLN A 9 41.76 -38.10 18.25
C GLN A 9 40.72 -37.01 18.57
N ARG A 10 40.70 -35.95 17.75
CA ARG A 10 39.50 -35.13 17.55
C ARG A 10 38.47 -35.99 16.82
N GLY A 11 37.64 -36.68 17.60
CA GLY A 11 36.42 -37.30 17.10
C GLY A 11 35.54 -36.23 16.46
N SER A 12 35.26 -36.42 15.17
CA SER A 12 34.22 -35.73 14.43
C SER A 12 32.88 -35.93 15.13
N ALA A 13 32.49 -34.95 15.94
CA ALA A 13 31.11 -34.85 16.39
C ALA A 13 30.25 -34.68 15.14
N GLN A 14 29.50 -35.73 14.81
CA GLN A 14 28.38 -35.69 13.87
C GLN A 14 27.60 -34.39 14.06
N PRO A 15 27.15 -33.71 12.99
CA PRO A 15 26.28 -32.56 13.11
C PRO A 15 24.91 -33.04 13.60
N GLY A 16 24.80 -33.24 14.92
CA GLY A 16 23.57 -33.49 15.60
C GLY A 16 22.64 -32.35 15.27
N ARG A 17 21.50 -32.69 14.66
CA ARG A 17 20.31 -31.85 14.42
C ARG A 17 20.33 -30.64 15.36
N ARG A 18 20.80 -29.51 14.83
CA ARG A 18 20.69 -28.20 15.45
C ARG A 18 19.20 -28.04 15.75
N ARG A 19 18.83 -28.19 17.02
CA ARG A 19 17.49 -27.80 17.47
C ARG A 19 17.37 -26.36 17.02
N LEU A 20 16.43 -26.12 16.12
CA LEU A 20 16.00 -24.80 15.73
C LEU A 20 15.48 -24.15 17.00
N ASP A 21 16.35 -23.44 17.72
CA ASP A 21 15.99 -22.42 18.70
C ASP A 21 15.20 -21.36 17.94
N THR A 22 13.92 -21.67 17.74
CA THR A 22 12.89 -20.88 17.07
C THR A 22 12.35 -19.79 18.00
N SER A 23 12.93 -19.68 19.20
CA SER A 23 12.67 -18.64 20.19
C SER A 23 13.28 -17.31 19.81
N VAL A 24 14.29 -17.28 18.92
CA VAL A 24 14.84 -16.03 18.38
C VAL A 24 14.07 -15.74 17.09
N PRO A 25 13.19 -14.71 17.05
CA PRO A 25 12.61 -14.26 15.80
C PRO A 25 13.76 -13.99 14.84
N ALA A 26 13.66 -14.46 13.59
CA ALA A 26 14.63 -14.08 12.57
C ALA A 26 14.60 -12.54 12.49
N ASP A 27 15.60 -11.91 13.11
CA ASP A 27 15.81 -10.49 13.01
C ASP A 27 15.86 -10.16 11.53
N TYR A 28 15.32 -9.01 11.14
CA TYR A 28 15.79 -8.45 9.89
C TYR A 28 17.30 -8.36 10.07
N ASP A 29 18.08 -9.08 9.25
CA ASP A 29 19.38 -8.54 8.90
C ASP A 29 19.05 -7.12 8.47
N VAL A 30 19.53 -6.18 9.26
CA VAL A 30 19.46 -4.77 8.97
C VAL A 30 20.77 -4.51 8.24
N PRO A 31 20.91 -4.78 6.93
CA PRO A 31 21.89 -4.07 6.16
C PRO A 31 21.35 -2.64 6.04
N THR A 32 21.30 -1.91 7.15
CA THR A 32 21.19 -0.47 7.11
C THR A 32 22.45 -0.03 6.38
N ARG A 33 22.30 0.29 5.10
CA ARG A 33 22.89 1.54 4.64
C ARG A 33 22.34 2.57 5.60
N GLN A 34 23.14 2.88 6.63
CA GLN A 34 22.73 3.77 7.71
C GLN A 34 22.10 5.03 7.10
N PRO A 35 21.05 5.57 7.72
CA PRO A 35 20.49 6.83 7.26
C PRO A 35 21.63 7.83 7.12
N ARG A 36 21.77 8.44 5.93
CA ARG A 36 22.82 9.42 5.59
C ARG A 36 22.74 10.72 6.43
N LEU A 37 21.89 10.76 7.45
CA LEU A 37 21.80 11.84 8.42
C LEU A 37 22.54 11.37 9.66
N GLU A 38 23.78 11.84 9.81
CA GLU A 38 24.72 11.45 10.87
C GLU A 38 24.21 11.81 12.27
N SER A 39 23.28 12.76 12.36
CA SER A 39 22.74 13.25 13.63
C SER A 39 21.26 12.86 13.84
N PRO A 40 20.91 12.32 15.03
CA PRO A 40 19.53 11.97 15.37
C PRO A 40 18.60 13.19 15.45
N THR A 41 19.15 14.38 15.70
CA THR A 41 18.37 15.63 15.70
C THR A 41 17.98 16.04 14.28
N THR A 42 18.92 15.97 13.34
CA THR A 42 18.66 16.24 11.91
C THR A 42 17.61 15.28 11.34
N ALA A 43 17.65 14.01 11.74
CA ALA A 43 16.61 13.05 11.36
C ALA A 43 15.23 13.48 11.87
N ARG A 44 15.11 13.89 13.14
CA ARG A 44 13.83 14.39 13.72
C ARG A 44 13.32 15.63 12.98
N TYR A 45 14.18 16.60 12.68
CA TYR A 45 13.78 17.79 11.94
C TYR A 45 13.37 17.47 10.50
N ALA A 46 14.08 16.59 9.80
CA ALA A 46 13.71 16.15 8.46
C ALA A 46 12.34 15.46 8.46
N PHE A 47 12.03 14.64 9.47
CA PHE A 47 10.72 14.04 9.63
C PHE A 47 9.63 15.07 9.93
N ALA A 48 9.88 15.99 10.87
CA ALA A 48 8.94 17.07 11.18
C ALA A 48 8.65 17.92 9.94
N ALA A 49 9.69 18.31 9.20
CA ALA A 49 9.56 19.05 7.94
C ALA A 49 8.75 18.28 6.89
N THR A 50 9.01 16.98 6.72
CA THR A 50 8.25 16.14 5.78
C THR A 50 6.79 16.00 6.19
N PHE A 51 6.51 15.86 7.49
CA PHE A 51 5.15 15.79 8.01
C PHE A 51 4.41 17.12 7.87
N LEU A 52 5.05 18.25 8.19
CA LEU A 52 4.49 19.57 7.96
C LEU A 52 4.25 19.84 6.47
N ALA A 53 5.18 19.43 5.61
CA ALA A 53 5.00 19.50 4.15
C ALA A 53 3.84 18.63 3.68
N TRP A 54 3.63 17.44 4.26
CA TRP A 54 2.47 16.61 3.98
C TRP A 54 1.17 17.31 4.37
N VAL A 55 1.08 17.83 5.61
CA VAL A 55 -0.12 18.54 6.09
C VAL A 55 -0.40 19.79 5.26
N ALA A 56 0.62 20.60 4.99
CA ALA A 56 0.50 21.79 4.15
C ALA A 56 0.08 21.44 2.72
N GLY A 57 0.69 20.41 2.12
CA GLY A 57 0.35 19.91 0.80
C GLY A 57 -1.10 19.41 0.74
N VAL A 58 -1.57 18.69 1.77
CA VAL A 58 -2.97 18.26 1.89
C VAL A 58 -3.91 19.44 2.00
N ALA A 59 -3.60 20.42 2.86
CA ALA A 59 -4.44 21.60 3.04
C ALA A 59 -4.57 22.39 1.73
N VAL A 60 -3.45 22.64 1.06
CA VAL A 60 -3.41 23.37 -0.21
C VAL A 60 -4.09 22.57 -1.33
N ALA A 61 -3.78 21.29 -1.52
CA ALA A 61 -4.43 20.47 -2.56
C ALA A 61 -5.92 20.25 -2.26
N GLY A 62 -6.33 20.23 -1.00
CA GLY A 62 -7.73 20.11 -0.58
C GLY A 62 -8.61 21.28 -1.04
N THR A 63 -8.01 22.44 -1.27
CA THR A 63 -8.72 23.60 -1.81
C THR A 63 -9.23 23.40 -3.24
N ALA A 64 -8.67 22.43 -4.00
CA ALA A 64 -9.20 22.04 -5.31
C ALA A 64 -10.57 21.34 -5.24
N VAL A 65 -10.95 20.85 -4.06
CA VAL A 65 -12.19 20.08 -3.85
C VAL A 65 -13.22 20.89 -3.06
N VAL A 66 -12.77 21.77 -2.17
CA VAL A 66 -13.61 22.65 -1.36
C VAL A 66 -13.64 24.01 -2.00
N ALA A 67 -14.82 24.60 -2.20
CA ALA A 67 -14.97 25.94 -2.77
C ALA A 67 -14.41 27.02 -1.81
N VAL A 68 -13.09 27.23 -1.86
CA VAL A 68 -12.37 28.27 -1.13
C VAL A 68 -11.90 29.32 -2.12
N PRO A 69 -12.15 30.62 -1.91
CA PRO A 69 -11.64 31.66 -2.80
C PRO A 69 -10.11 31.77 -2.69
N HIS A 70 -9.38 31.37 -3.73
CA HIS A 70 -7.94 31.59 -3.89
C HIS A 70 -7.53 31.52 -5.36
N PRO A 71 -6.31 31.95 -5.72
CA PRO A 71 -5.77 31.73 -7.06
C PRO A 71 -5.64 30.24 -7.40
N ALA A 72 -6.13 29.84 -8.58
CA ALA A 72 -6.15 28.44 -9.02
C ALA A 72 -4.76 27.79 -9.16
N TRP A 73 -3.71 28.60 -9.39
CA TRP A 73 -2.34 28.10 -9.54
C TRP A 73 -1.78 27.50 -8.24
N ILE A 74 -2.34 27.86 -7.08
CA ILE A 74 -1.89 27.40 -5.76
C ILE A 74 -2.14 25.90 -5.57
N GLU A 75 -3.24 25.36 -6.10
CA GLU A 75 -3.62 23.96 -5.96
C GLU A 75 -2.52 23.01 -6.47
N ARG A 76 -1.98 23.31 -7.65
CA ARG A 76 -0.91 22.51 -8.29
C ARG A 76 0.39 22.51 -7.48
N TRP A 77 0.70 23.58 -6.73
CA TRP A 77 1.84 23.58 -5.82
C TRP A 77 1.63 22.66 -4.62
N GLY A 78 0.41 22.58 -4.10
CA GLY A 78 0.04 21.60 -3.07
C GLY A 78 0.23 20.17 -3.58
N ALA A 79 -0.23 19.89 -4.80
CA ALA A 79 -0.05 18.59 -5.45
C ALA A 79 1.44 18.25 -5.71
N ALA A 80 2.23 19.24 -6.16
CA ALA A 80 3.67 19.12 -6.34
C ALA A 80 4.41 18.79 -5.04
N LEU A 81 4.03 19.46 -3.95
CA LEU A 81 4.60 19.19 -2.62
C LEU A 81 4.28 17.77 -2.16
N LEU A 82 3.02 17.34 -2.32
CA LEU A 82 2.60 15.97 -1.99
C LEU A 82 3.34 14.90 -2.82
N LEU A 83 3.55 15.13 -4.12
CA LEU A 83 4.34 14.25 -4.98
C LEU A 83 5.76 14.04 -4.41
N VAL A 84 6.42 15.11 -3.99
CA VAL A 84 7.76 15.03 -3.37
C VAL A 84 7.69 14.30 -2.02
N VAL A 85 6.70 14.61 -1.19
CA VAL A 85 6.49 13.95 0.12
C VAL A 85 6.27 12.44 -0.04
N PHE A 86 5.44 12.00 -0.99
CA PHE A 86 5.21 10.58 -1.24
C PHE A 86 6.47 9.88 -1.74
N SER A 87 7.26 10.56 -2.58
CA SER A 87 8.57 10.06 -3.01
C SER A 87 9.53 9.90 -1.82
N ILE A 88 9.66 10.91 -0.95
CA ILE A 88 10.46 10.83 0.29
C ILE A 88 9.97 9.66 1.15
N GLY A 89 8.67 9.60 1.44
CA GLY A 89 8.08 8.60 2.33
C GLY A 89 8.29 7.17 1.86
N LEU A 90 8.05 6.90 0.57
CA LEU A 90 8.21 5.57 0.00
C LEU A 90 9.69 5.16 -0.09
N THR A 91 10.55 6.06 -0.55
CA THR A 91 11.99 5.77 -0.72
C THR A 91 12.69 5.58 0.62
N HIS A 92 12.32 6.38 1.63
CA HIS A 92 12.79 6.23 3.00
C HIS A 92 12.37 4.88 3.58
N ARG A 93 11.07 4.54 3.50
CA ARG A 93 10.56 3.28 4.05
C ARG A 93 11.10 2.04 3.33
N GLY A 94 11.38 2.16 2.03
CA GLY A 94 11.98 1.10 1.22
C GLY A 94 13.50 0.94 1.34
N GLY A 95 14.21 1.87 1.99
CA GLY A 95 15.68 1.88 2.01
C GLY A 95 16.32 2.20 0.65
N GLY A 96 15.63 2.97 -0.21
CA GLY A 96 16.07 3.32 -1.57
C GLY A 96 16.99 4.54 -1.65
N HIS A 97 17.44 4.87 -2.87
CA HIS A 97 18.27 6.05 -3.13
C HIS A 97 17.44 7.34 -3.09
N MET A 98 17.19 7.86 -1.88
CA MET A 98 16.35 9.03 -1.66
C MET A 98 16.72 10.19 -2.59
N ARG A 99 18.01 10.56 -2.70
CA ARG A 99 18.47 11.66 -3.57
C ARG A 99 18.02 11.52 -5.03
N ILE A 100 18.02 10.32 -5.59
CA ILE A 100 17.67 10.12 -7.00
C ILE A 100 16.15 10.29 -7.19
N TRP A 101 15.37 9.60 -6.37
CA TRP A 101 13.92 9.56 -6.52
C TRP A 101 13.23 10.85 -6.08
N THR A 102 13.75 11.54 -5.05
CA THR A 102 13.21 12.83 -4.62
C THR A 102 13.55 13.94 -5.62
N VAL A 103 14.74 13.92 -6.21
CA VAL A 103 15.12 14.86 -7.27
C VAL A 103 14.31 14.60 -8.52
N ALA A 104 14.17 13.34 -8.96
CA ALA A 104 13.33 13.02 -10.11
C ALA A 104 11.87 13.44 -9.92
N ALA A 105 11.29 13.17 -8.73
CA ALA A 105 9.94 13.63 -8.38
C ALA A 105 9.84 15.16 -8.34
N GLY A 106 10.84 15.85 -7.77
CA GLY A 106 10.88 17.31 -7.72
C GLY A 106 11.01 17.94 -9.10
N VAL A 107 11.84 17.38 -9.98
CA VAL A 107 11.98 17.83 -11.38
C VAL A 107 10.67 17.64 -12.12
N LEU A 108 10.03 16.47 -12.02
CA LEU A 108 8.72 16.23 -12.63
C LEU A 108 7.66 17.22 -12.09
N ALA A 109 7.57 17.39 -10.77
CA ALA A 109 6.62 18.27 -10.12
C ALA A 109 6.80 19.72 -10.58
N LEU A 110 8.03 20.24 -10.51
CA LEU A 110 8.36 21.60 -10.92
C LEU A 110 8.11 21.83 -12.41
N SER A 111 8.51 20.86 -13.25
CA SER A 111 8.31 20.97 -14.70
C SER A 111 6.81 20.98 -15.05
N ALA A 112 6.00 20.14 -14.39
CA ALA A 112 4.56 20.11 -14.60
C ALA A 112 3.87 21.42 -14.17
N VAL A 113 4.29 22.00 -13.04
CA VAL A 113 3.74 23.27 -12.55
C VAL A 113 4.15 24.45 -13.43
N VAL A 114 5.41 24.52 -13.85
CA VAL A 114 5.95 25.68 -14.59
C VAL A 114 5.51 25.67 -16.06
N THR A 115 5.54 24.51 -16.69
CA THR A 115 5.27 24.41 -18.14
C THR A 115 3.80 24.20 -18.47
N GLU A 116 3.03 23.69 -17.50
CA GLU A 116 1.61 23.32 -17.64
C GLU A 116 1.30 22.39 -18.83
N LEU A 117 2.31 21.71 -19.38
CA LEU A 117 2.12 20.79 -20.50
C LEU A 117 1.22 19.64 -20.05
N ASN A 118 0.12 19.41 -20.78
CA ASN A 118 -0.88 18.37 -20.48
C ASN A 118 -0.25 17.01 -20.18
N LEU A 119 0.80 16.64 -20.92
CA LEU A 119 1.53 15.39 -20.72
C LEU A 119 2.28 15.35 -19.37
N LEU A 120 2.94 16.44 -18.97
CA LEU A 120 3.66 16.53 -17.70
C LEU A 120 2.70 16.60 -16.51
N VAL A 121 1.60 17.33 -16.63
CA VAL A 121 0.54 17.38 -15.60
C VAL A 121 -0.11 16.00 -15.43
N ALA A 122 -0.45 15.32 -16.52
CA ALA A 122 -0.97 13.95 -16.48
C ALA A 122 0.04 12.96 -15.88
N GLY A 123 1.32 13.09 -16.25
CA GLY A 123 2.41 12.28 -15.69
C GLY A 123 2.57 12.51 -14.19
N ALA A 124 2.59 13.78 -13.74
CA ALA A 124 2.70 14.14 -12.33
C ALA A 124 1.51 13.65 -11.52
N ALA A 125 0.29 13.75 -12.04
CA ALA A 125 -0.92 13.20 -11.43
C ALA A 125 -0.83 11.67 -11.30
N ALA A 126 -0.42 10.97 -12.36
CA ALA A 126 -0.28 9.52 -12.35
C ALA A 126 0.77 9.06 -11.33
N VAL A 127 1.95 9.68 -11.32
CA VAL A 127 3.03 9.36 -10.37
C VAL A 127 2.60 9.68 -8.94
N SER A 128 1.88 10.78 -8.71
CA SER A 128 1.32 11.11 -7.38
C SER A 128 0.38 10.02 -6.88
N ALA A 129 -0.54 9.56 -7.73
CA ALA A 129 -1.49 8.49 -7.42
C ALA A 129 -0.76 7.16 -7.12
N ILE A 130 0.22 6.80 -7.95
CA ILE A 130 1.03 5.58 -7.81
C ILE A 130 1.78 5.60 -6.47
N LEU A 131 2.53 6.67 -6.19
CA LEU A 131 3.34 6.77 -4.98
C LEU A 131 2.47 6.84 -3.73
N ALA A 132 1.37 7.61 -3.74
CA ALA A 132 0.44 7.67 -2.61
C ALA A 132 -0.19 6.30 -2.32
N SER A 133 -0.62 5.57 -3.35
CA SER A 133 -1.22 4.24 -3.21
C SER A 133 -0.27 3.24 -2.57
N VAL A 134 0.97 3.18 -3.04
CA VAL A 134 1.96 2.24 -2.50
C VAL A 134 2.41 2.68 -1.10
N TRP A 135 2.65 3.98 -0.91
CA TRP A 135 3.07 4.51 0.40
C TRP A 135 2.01 4.33 1.48
N ALA A 136 0.71 4.51 1.16
CA ALA A 136 -0.40 4.26 2.06
C ALA A 136 -0.37 2.85 2.67
N VAL A 137 0.05 1.86 1.89
CA VAL A 137 0.17 0.48 2.37
C VAL A 137 1.50 0.25 3.09
N VAL A 138 2.60 0.72 2.52
CA VAL A 138 3.97 0.49 3.01
C VAL A 138 4.25 1.18 4.35
N ILE A 139 3.58 2.31 4.61
CA ILE A 139 3.72 3.03 5.87
C ILE A 139 3.17 2.23 7.06
N THR A 140 2.23 1.31 6.85
CA THR A 140 1.56 0.58 7.94
C THR A 140 2.52 -0.26 8.79
N ARG A 141 2.14 -0.52 10.04
CA ARG A 141 2.86 -1.43 10.97
C ARG A 141 2.11 -2.75 11.16
N PRO A 142 2.81 -3.84 11.53
CA PRO A 142 2.14 -5.09 11.91
C PRO A 142 1.28 -4.88 13.16
N ALA A 143 0.06 -5.43 13.16
CA ALA A 143 -0.85 -5.31 14.31
C ALA A 143 -1.54 -6.62 14.68
N ARG A 144 -1.42 -7.06 15.93
CA ARG A 144 -2.00 -8.32 16.42
C ARG A 144 -3.48 -8.23 16.77
N SER A 145 -3.97 -7.05 17.15
CA SER A 145 -5.36 -6.82 17.56
C SER A 145 -6.19 -6.27 16.40
N ALA A 146 -7.51 -6.46 16.45
CA ALA A 146 -8.43 -5.90 15.45
C ALA A 146 -8.38 -4.36 15.47
N ILE A 147 -8.34 -3.77 16.67
CA ILE A 147 -8.23 -2.32 16.85
C ILE A 147 -6.89 -1.81 16.30
N GLY A 148 -5.79 -2.52 16.53
CA GLY A 148 -4.50 -2.15 15.96
C GLY A 148 -4.52 -2.18 14.42
N ALA A 149 -5.14 -3.21 13.83
CA ALA A 149 -5.30 -3.28 12.38
C ALA A 149 -6.19 -2.15 11.85
N LEU A 150 -7.25 -1.77 12.58
CA LEU A 150 -8.13 -0.66 12.21
C LEU A 150 -7.41 0.70 12.30
N LYS A 151 -6.55 0.91 13.31
CA LYS A 151 -5.72 2.12 13.41
C LYS A 151 -4.79 2.27 12.20
N GLU A 152 -4.14 1.18 11.78
CA GLU A 152 -3.29 1.18 10.60
C GLU A 152 -4.09 1.34 9.30
N PHE A 153 -5.31 0.78 9.25
CA PHE A 153 -6.24 1.01 8.15
C PHE A 153 -6.61 2.48 8.01
N VAL A 154 -6.99 3.15 9.11
CA VAL A 154 -7.35 4.59 9.10
C VAL A 154 -6.17 5.45 8.66
N LEU A 155 -4.95 5.14 9.12
CA LEU A 155 -3.76 5.85 8.66
C LEU A 155 -3.51 5.67 7.16
N ALA A 156 -3.57 4.43 6.67
CA ALA A 156 -3.43 4.14 5.25
C ALA A 156 -4.50 4.86 4.41
N LEU A 157 -5.74 4.90 4.91
CA LEU A 157 -6.84 5.62 4.30
C LEU A 157 -6.54 7.13 4.23
N ALA A 158 -6.03 7.74 5.31
CA ALA A 158 -5.65 9.15 5.33
C ALA A 158 -4.55 9.48 4.29
N VAL A 159 -3.56 8.60 4.16
CA VAL A 159 -2.51 8.75 3.14
C VAL A 159 -3.08 8.59 1.72
N ALA A 160 -3.93 7.60 1.49
CA ALA A 160 -4.57 7.40 0.19
C ALA A 160 -5.48 8.59 -0.19
N LEU A 161 -6.25 9.13 0.76
CA LEU A 161 -7.07 10.34 0.57
C LEU A 161 -6.21 11.57 0.26
N SER A 162 -5.03 11.71 0.90
CA SER A 162 -4.10 12.78 0.51
C SER A 162 -3.63 12.66 -0.94
N GLY A 163 -3.46 11.43 -1.44
CA GLY A 163 -3.20 11.17 -2.86
C GLY A 163 -4.40 11.53 -3.75
N THR A 164 -5.62 11.24 -3.31
CA THR A 164 -6.85 11.66 -4.00
C THR A 164 -6.91 13.18 -4.18
N LEU A 165 -6.60 13.93 -3.13
CA LEU A 165 -6.56 15.39 -3.19
C LEU A 165 -5.44 15.89 -4.10
N ALA A 166 -4.25 15.28 -4.05
CA ALA A 166 -3.16 15.61 -4.97
C ALA A 166 -3.57 15.42 -6.43
N VAL A 167 -4.22 14.29 -6.76
CA VAL A 167 -4.70 14.00 -8.12
C VAL A 167 -5.76 14.99 -8.58
N ALA A 168 -6.68 15.38 -7.69
CA ALA A 168 -7.68 16.42 -7.97
C ALA A 168 -7.01 17.77 -8.27
N ALA A 169 -6.06 18.18 -7.43
CA ALA A 169 -5.36 19.46 -7.53
C ALA A 169 -4.43 19.57 -8.74
N TRP A 170 -3.98 18.45 -9.31
CA TRP A 170 -3.32 18.47 -10.61
C TRP A 170 -4.25 18.87 -11.76
N ASN A 171 -5.56 18.60 -11.62
CA ASN A 171 -6.60 18.84 -12.63
C ASN A 171 -6.17 18.36 -14.03
N ALA A 172 -5.64 17.14 -14.10
CA ALA A 172 -5.03 16.60 -15.31
C ALA A 172 -6.10 16.27 -16.39
N PRO A 173 -5.88 16.64 -17.66
CA PRO A 173 -6.82 16.37 -18.74
C PRO A 173 -6.69 14.93 -19.24
N VAL A 174 -7.20 13.97 -18.47
CA VAL A 174 -7.06 12.53 -18.75
C VAL A 174 -8.41 11.80 -18.78
N ALA A 175 -8.50 10.78 -19.63
CA ALA A 175 -9.63 9.87 -19.62
C ALA A 175 -9.57 8.95 -18.39
N TYR A 176 -10.55 9.08 -17.48
CA TYR A 176 -10.60 8.37 -16.19
C TYR A 176 -10.25 6.88 -16.30
N GLN A 177 -10.90 6.16 -17.23
CA GLN A 177 -10.74 4.71 -17.33
C GLN A 177 -9.29 4.31 -17.68
N ARG A 178 -8.67 4.99 -18.66
CA ARG A 178 -7.28 4.71 -19.06
C ARG A 178 -6.31 5.11 -17.97
N PHE A 179 -6.51 6.28 -17.37
CA PHE A 179 -5.69 6.76 -16.27
C PHE A 179 -5.71 5.80 -15.08
N ASN A 180 -6.91 5.38 -14.64
CA ASN A 180 -7.06 4.46 -13.53
C ASN A 180 -6.39 3.11 -13.81
N LEU A 181 -6.54 2.55 -15.01
CA LEU A 181 -5.88 1.29 -15.39
C LEU A 181 -4.36 1.40 -15.35
N VAL A 182 -3.78 2.48 -15.90
CA VAL A 182 -2.33 2.70 -15.90
C VAL A 182 -1.80 2.86 -14.47
N VAL A 183 -2.48 3.68 -13.64
CA VAL A 183 -2.09 3.88 -12.24
C VAL A 183 -2.15 2.56 -11.47
N LEU A 184 -3.23 1.79 -11.60
CA LEU A 184 -3.37 0.51 -10.89
C LEU A 184 -2.30 -0.50 -11.32
N ALA A 185 -2.04 -0.62 -12.62
CA ALA A 185 -1.02 -1.53 -13.15
C ALA A 185 0.40 -1.14 -12.67
N ALA A 186 0.73 0.15 -12.72
CA ALA A 186 2.03 0.65 -12.28
C ALA A 186 2.19 0.57 -10.76
N ALA A 187 1.16 0.92 -9.98
CA ALA A 187 1.19 0.83 -8.52
C ALA A 187 1.30 -0.63 -8.04
N LEU A 188 0.57 -1.55 -8.68
CA LEU A 188 0.68 -2.97 -8.38
C LEU A 188 2.08 -3.51 -8.73
N THR A 189 2.62 -3.16 -9.90
CA THR A 189 3.98 -3.53 -10.29
C THR A 189 5.00 -3.02 -9.28
N LEU A 190 4.89 -1.75 -8.87
CA LEU A 190 5.77 -1.14 -7.87
C LEU A 190 5.63 -1.82 -6.51
N ALA A 191 4.41 -2.16 -6.07
CA ALA A 191 4.17 -2.86 -4.82
C ALA A 191 4.74 -4.29 -4.83
N ILE A 192 4.59 -5.02 -5.94
CA ILE A 192 5.20 -6.35 -6.13
C ILE A 192 6.72 -6.23 -6.08
N ALA A 193 7.31 -5.30 -6.83
CA ALA A 193 8.76 -5.07 -6.83
C ALA A 193 9.26 -4.71 -5.43
N PHE A 194 8.50 -3.90 -4.68
CA PHE A 194 8.81 -3.54 -3.31
C PHE A 194 8.79 -4.75 -2.38
N VAL A 195 7.73 -5.56 -2.40
CA VAL A 195 7.58 -6.76 -1.56
C VAL A 195 8.57 -7.85 -1.94
N TRP A 196 8.93 -7.96 -3.22
CA TRP A 196 10.00 -8.83 -3.67
C TRP A 196 11.34 -8.38 -3.10
N ASN A 197 11.66 -7.09 -3.27
CA ASN A 197 12.89 -6.50 -2.79
C ASN A 197 13.01 -6.67 -1.28
N LEU A 198 11.98 -6.32 -0.49
CA LEU A 198 11.46 -7.16 0.59
C LEU A 198 12.40 -8.12 1.30
N GLY A 199 12.82 -9.14 0.56
CA GLY A 199 13.28 -10.43 1.04
C GLY A 199 12.10 -11.26 1.54
N ALA A 200 10.85 -10.82 1.27
CA ALA A 200 9.66 -11.61 1.57
C ALA A 200 9.69 -12.99 0.88
N GLY A 201 10.56 -13.14 -0.13
CA GLY A 201 11.19 -14.39 -0.51
C GLY A 201 10.23 -15.41 -1.11
N LEU A 202 10.45 -15.80 -2.36
CA LEU A 202 9.88 -17.05 -2.87
C LEU A 202 10.55 -18.29 -2.23
N HIS A 203 11.65 -18.14 -1.51
CA HIS A 203 12.48 -19.25 -1.01
C HIS A 203 11.83 -20.14 0.07
N GLY A 204 10.57 -19.89 0.40
CA GLY A 204 9.64 -20.89 0.91
C GLY A 204 8.54 -21.16 -0.12
N LEU A 205 8.86 -21.85 -1.23
CA LEU A 205 7.91 -22.23 -2.29
C LEU A 205 6.96 -23.33 -1.78
N GLY A 206 6.13 -23.00 -0.80
CA GLY A 206 4.94 -23.77 -0.46
C GLY A 206 3.80 -23.43 -1.41
N LYS A 207 2.82 -24.34 -1.55
CA LYS A 207 1.59 -24.18 -2.36
C LYS A 207 0.85 -22.85 -2.12
N GLN A 208 1.04 -22.24 -0.94
CA GLN A 208 0.37 -21.02 -0.52
C GLN A 208 0.85 -19.75 -1.25
N ASN A 209 2.12 -19.65 -1.66
CA ASN A 209 2.63 -18.44 -2.33
C ASN A 209 2.35 -18.45 -3.84
N ILE A 210 2.31 -19.63 -4.47
CA ILE A 210 1.76 -19.80 -5.83
C ILE A 210 0.28 -19.43 -5.85
N ALA A 211 -0.49 -19.81 -4.82
CA ALA A 211 -1.89 -19.41 -4.71
C ALA A 211 -2.07 -17.88 -4.62
N ILE A 212 -1.12 -17.16 -4.01
CA ILE A 212 -1.16 -15.69 -3.95
C ILE A 212 -0.84 -15.07 -5.31
N ILE A 213 0.22 -15.52 -6.00
CA ILE A 213 0.54 -15.02 -7.35
C ILE A 213 -0.58 -15.37 -8.33
N ALA A 214 -1.13 -16.59 -8.24
CA ALA A 214 -2.30 -17.01 -9.01
C ALA A 214 -3.53 -16.16 -8.64
N ALA A 215 -3.71 -15.76 -7.38
CA ALA A 215 -4.77 -14.83 -6.98
C ALA A 215 -4.54 -13.41 -7.51
N VAL A 216 -3.30 -12.89 -7.53
CA VAL A 216 -2.98 -11.59 -8.14
C VAL A 216 -3.27 -11.63 -9.64
N ALA A 217 -2.78 -12.67 -10.32
CA ALA A 217 -3.02 -12.89 -11.74
C ALA A 217 -4.51 -13.10 -12.03
N ALA A 218 -5.23 -13.88 -11.21
CA ALA A 218 -6.66 -14.10 -11.36
C ALA A 218 -7.48 -12.84 -11.08
N VAL A 219 -7.13 -12.03 -10.08
CA VAL A 219 -7.78 -10.73 -9.84
C VAL A 219 -7.53 -9.79 -11.01
N LEU A 220 -6.31 -9.70 -11.52
CA LEU A 220 -6.02 -8.92 -12.72
C LEU A 220 -6.81 -9.44 -13.93
N LEU A 221 -6.85 -10.75 -14.14
CA LEU A 221 -7.57 -11.39 -15.23
C LEU A 221 -9.08 -11.18 -15.08
N VAL A 222 -9.64 -11.27 -13.87
CA VAL A 222 -11.04 -10.96 -13.58
C VAL A 222 -11.32 -9.48 -13.82
N LEU A 223 -10.48 -8.55 -13.36
CA LEU A 223 -10.69 -7.11 -13.59
C LEU A 223 -10.67 -6.76 -15.08
N LEU A 224 -9.74 -7.37 -15.83
CA LEU A 224 -9.63 -7.17 -17.28
C LEU A 224 -10.78 -7.86 -18.03
N ALA A 225 -11.04 -9.14 -17.74
CA ALA A 225 -12.02 -9.96 -18.43
C ALA A 225 -13.46 -9.67 -18.02
N TYR A 226 -13.76 -9.31 -16.77
CA TYR A 226 -15.12 -8.98 -16.33
C TYR A 226 -15.68 -7.80 -17.12
N SER A 227 -14.86 -6.78 -17.40
CA SER A 227 -15.28 -5.62 -18.18
C SER A 227 -15.61 -5.94 -19.64
N SER A 228 -14.93 -6.92 -20.25
CA SER A 228 -15.20 -7.33 -21.64
C SER A 228 -16.28 -8.41 -21.70
N PHE A 229 -16.24 -9.41 -20.81
CA PHE A 229 -17.13 -10.56 -20.79
C PHE A 229 -18.54 -10.20 -20.36
N VAL A 230 -18.73 -9.40 -19.30
CA VAL A 230 -20.09 -8.95 -18.90
C VAL A 230 -20.70 -8.07 -19.98
N ARG A 231 -19.89 -7.26 -20.66
CA ARG A 231 -20.35 -6.35 -21.72
C ARG A 231 -20.68 -7.07 -23.03
N THR A 232 -20.18 -8.28 -23.25
CA THR A 232 -20.37 -9.03 -24.51
C THR A 232 -21.20 -10.31 -24.36
N HIS A 233 -21.25 -10.90 -23.17
CA HIS A 233 -21.87 -12.22 -22.91
C HIS A 233 -22.69 -12.24 -21.60
N GLY A 234 -22.83 -11.11 -20.90
CA GLY A 234 -23.67 -11.04 -19.71
C GLY A 234 -25.15 -11.26 -20.06
N SER A 235 -25.85 -12.08 -19.28
CA SER A 235 -27.31 -12.19 -19.39
C SER A 235 -27.91 -10.80 -19.19
N GLU A 236 -28.79 -10.39 -20.10
CA GLU A 236 -29.41 -9.06 -20.12
C GLU A 236 -30.05 -8.73 -18.77
N THR A 237 -30.74 -9.70 -18.15
CA THR A 237 -31.37 -9.60 -16.82
C THR A 237 -30.37 -9.28 -15.70
N VAL A 238 -29.17 -9.87 -15.72
CA VAL A 238 -28.15 -9.61 -14.69
C VAL A 238 -27.54 -8.23 -14.87
N VAL A 239 -27.27 -7.83 -16.12
CA VAL A 239 -26.74 -6.50 -16.44
C VAL A 239 -27.77 -5.42 -16.08
N GLU A 240 -29.03 -5.63 -16.43
CA GLU A 240 -30.14 -4.74 -16.11
C GLU A 240 -30.36 -4.65 -14.59
N GLY A 241 -30.37 -5.78 -13.87
CA GLY A 241 -30.50 -5.79 -12.42
C GLY A 241 -29.38 -5.01 -11.70
N ILE A 242 -28.12 -5.19 -12.13
CA ILE A 242 -26.99 -4.42 -11.60
C ILE A 242 -27.14 -2.93 -11.94
N THR A 243 -27.52 -2.62 -13.17
CA THR A 243 -27.70 -1.24 -13.63
C THR A 243 -28.81 -0.54 -12.84
N ASN A 244 -29.95 -1.19 -12.65
CA ASN A 244 -31.08 -0.69 -11.87
C ASN A 244 -30.68 -0.50 -10.40
N PHE A 245 -29.92 -1.42 -9.82
CA PHE A 245 -29.40 -1.25 -8.46
C PHE A 245 -28.46 -0.04 -8.33
N VAL A 246 -27.57 0.15 -9.31
CA VAL A 246 -26.64 1.30 -9.36
C VAL A 246 -27.40 2.62 -9.49
N ILE A 247 -28.42 2.66 -10.36
CA ILE A 247 -29.30 3.83 -10.53
C ILE A 247 -30.04 4.12 -9.22
N TRP A 248 -30.68 3.11 -8.63
CA TRP A 248 -31.40 3.25 -7.37
C TRP A 248 -30.50 3.76 -6.23
N MET A 249 -29.29 3.21 -6.09
CA MET A 249 -28.31 3.68 -5.10
C MET A 249 -27.89 5.12 -5.34
N ARG A 250 -27.71 5.52 -6.60
CA ARG A 250 -27.33 6.89 -6.97
C ARG A 250 -28.46 7.88 -6.64
N GLU A 251 -29.70 7.53 -6.95
CA GLU A 251 -30.87 8.39 -6.72
C GLU A 251 -31.28 8.44 -5.26
N THR A 252 -31.19 7.33 -4.52
CA THR A 252 -31.68 7.22 -3.14
C THR A 252 -30.62 7.57 -2.11
N VAL A 253 -29.38 7.10 -2.31
CA VAL A 253 -28.32 7.07 -1.29
C VAL A 253 -27.10 7.90 -1.70
N GLY A 254 -27.12 8.46 -2.91
CA GLY A 254 -26.14 9.45 -3.40
C GLY A 254 -24.74 8.91 -3.69
N GLY A 255 -24.50 7.60 -3.59
CA GLY A 255 -23.18 6.99 -3.77
C GLY A 255 -23.26 5.48 -3.94
N VAL A 256 -22.28 4.88 -4.61
CA VAL A 256 -22.24 3.45 -4.90
C VAL A 256 -20.93 2.86 -4.39
N PRO A 257 -20.95 1.84 -3.52
CA PRO A 257 -19.74 1.22 -3.00
C PRO A 257 -18.95 0.58 -4.16
N ARG A 258 -17.62 0.71 -4.10
CA ARG A 258 -16.73 0.25 -5.17
C ARG A 258 -16.30 -1.19 -4.90
N PRO A 259 -16.64 -2.16 -5.77
CA PRO A 259 -16.38 -3.57 -5.50
C PRO A 259 -14.90 -3.88 -5.21
N VAL A 260 -13.97 -3.24 -5.92
CA VAL A 260 -12.53 -3.45 -5.73
C VAL A 260 -12.07 -3.02 -4.33
N GLU A 261 -12.60 -1.92 -3.80
CA GLU A 261 -12.29 -1.44 -2.45
C GLU A 261 -12.87 -2.40 -1.39
N VAL A 262 -14.13 -2.79 -1.57
CA VAL A 262 -14.90 -3.61 -0.60
C VAL A 262 -14.40 -5.05 -0.49
N PHE A 263 -14.15 -5.72 -1.62
CA PHE A 263 -13.88 -7.16 -1.64
C PHE A 263 -12.40 -7.51 -1.70
N ILE A 264 -11.54 -6.58 -2.14
CA ILE A 264 -10.12 -6.87 -2.38
C ILE A 264 -9.25 -5.93 -1.55
N GLY A 265 -9.30 -4.62 -1.83
CA GLY A 265 -8.36 -3.66 -1.29
C GLY A 265 -8.41 -3.51 0.24
N PHE A 266 -9.55 -3.09 0.78
CA PHE A 266 -9.69 -2.85 2.21
C PHE A 266 -9.59 -4.12 3.07
N PRO A 267 -10.19 -5.26 2.67
CA PRO A 267 -9.95 -6.52 3.37
C PRO A 267 -8.48 -6.94 3.38
N ALA A 268 -7.79 -6.83 2.24
CA ALA A 268 -6.37 -7.16 2.14
C ALA A 268 -5.51 -6.29 3.05
N LEU A 269 -5.86 -5.00 3.23
CA LEU A 269 -5.17 -4.10 4.13
C LEU A 269 -5.24 -4.58 5.60
N ILE A 270 -6.46 -4.88 6.08
CA ILE A 270 -6.70 -5.33 7.46
C ILE A 270 -6.05 -6.70 7.72
N VAL A 271 -6.24 -7.64 6.78
CA VAL A 271 -5.69 -9.00 6.89
C VAL A 271 -4.17 -8.96 6.79
N GLY A 272 -3.61 -8.22 5.83
CA GLY A 272 -2.17 -8.13 5.60
C GLY A 272 -1.42 -7.51 6.77
N VAL A 273 -1.93 -6.39 7.33
CA VAL A 273 -1.42 -5.79 8.58
C VAL A 273 -1.44 -6.81 9.73
N SER A 274 -2.51 -7.60 9.83
CA SER A 274 -2.65 -8.60 10.89
C SER A 274 -1.70 -9.77 10.73
N LEU A 275 -1.54 -10.27 9.50
CA LEU A 275 -0.66 -11.40 9.19
C LEU A 275 0.82 -11.03 9.32
N ARG A 276 1.21 -9.78 9.01
CA ARG A 276 2.58 -9.29 9.19
C ARG A 276 3.09 -9.41 10.63
N SER A 277 2.19 -9.37 11.62
CA SER A 277 2.56 -9.60 13.03
C SER A 277 3.00 -11.02 13.37
N LYS A 278 2.74 -11.98 12.47
CA LYS A 278 3.06 -13.41 12.63
C LYS A 278 4.03 -13.92 11.56
N ARG A 279 3.85 -13.50 10.29
CA ARG A 279 4.58 -14.02 9.13
C ARG A 279 4.87 -12.95 8.09
N ARG A 280 5.99 -13.11 7.38
CA ARG A 280 6.44 -12.18 6.32
C ARG A 280 5.51 -12.18 5.11
N ASP A 281 4.82 -13.30 4.85
CA ASP A 281 3.85 -13.44 3.76
C ASP A 281 2.66 -12.46 3.86
N GLY A 282 2.44 -11.85 5.02
CA GLY A 282 1.44 -10.78 5.15
C GLY A 282 1.69 -9.59 4.22
N TRP A 283 2.94 -9.36 3.81
CA TRP A 283 3.29 -8.37 2.79
C TRP A 283 2.70 -8.68 1.42
N TRP A 284 2.60 -9.96 1.03
CA TRP A 284 1.98 -10.36 -0.23
C TRP A 284 0.48 -10.12 -0.24
N VAL A 285 -0.20 -10.29 0.90
CA VAL A 285 -1.61 -9.90 1.02
C VAL A 285 -1.75 -8.38 0.89
N LEU A 286 -0.84 -7.60 1.48
CA LEU A 286 -0.85 -6.14 1.35
C LEU A 286 -0.66 -5.62 -0.08
N VAL A 287 -0.05 -6.38 -0.99
CA VAL A 287 0.03 -5.99 -2.41
C VAL A 287 -1.37 -5.73 -2.99
N PHE A 288 -2.36 -6.54 -2.61
CA PHE A 288 -3.74 -6.33 -3.06
C PHE A 288 -4.41 -5.10 -2.44
N ALA A 289 -3.95 -4.66 -1.26
CA ALA A 289 -4.46 -3.44 -0.64
C ALA A 289 -4.17 -2.20 -1.51
N VAL A 290 -3.11 -2.25 -2.30
CA VAL A 290 -2.74 -1.19 -3.25
C VAL A 290 -3.80 -0.98 -4.32
N LEU A 291 -4.58 -2.01 -4.67
CA LEU A 291 -5.71 -1.86 -5.59
C LEU A 291 -6.81 -0.98 -4.99
N GLY A 292 -7.11 -1.15 -3.71
CA GLY A 292 -8.11 -0.32 -3.01
C GLY A 292 -7.63 1.12 -2.86
N THR A 293 -6.40 1.33 -2.38
CA THR A 293 -5.84 2.69 -2.27
C THR A 293 -5.64 3.33 -3.64
N GLY A 294 -5.35 2.54 -4.68
CA GLY A 294 -5.26 2.96 -6.08
C GLY A 294 -6.58 3.52 -6.60
N VAL A 295 -7.65 2.74 -6.50
CA VAL A 295 -9.01 3.19 -6.90
C VAL A 295 -9.44 4.43 -6.11
N LEU A 296 -9.05 4.53 -4.84
CA LEU A 296 -9.34 5.70 -4.03
C LEU A 296 -8.56 6.95 -4.50
N THR A 297 -7.25 6.82 -4.73
CA THR A 297 -6.39 7.95 -5.14
C THR A 297 -6.74 8.49 -6.53
N THR A 298 -7.25 7.66 -7.44
CA THR A 298 -7.65 8.10 -8.78
C THR A 298 -9.07 8.66 -8.84
N SER A 299 -9.82 8.62 -7.74
CA SER A 299 -11.26 8.86 -7.76
C SER A 299 -11.68 10.26 -8.21
N LEU A 300 -10.91 11.30 -7.87
CA LEU A 300 -11.18 12.70 -8.23
C LEU A 300 -10.41 13.19 -9.46
N VAL A 301 -9.87 12.29 -10.30
CA VAL A 301 -9.13 12.72 -11.50
C VAL A 301 -10.05 13.32 -12.57
N SER A 302 -11.35 12.99 -12.57
CA SER A 302 -12.29 13.52 -13.55
C SER A 302 -12.86 14.87 -13.06
N PRO A 303 -12.72 15.96 -13.84
CA PRO A 303 -13.19 17.30 -13.42
C PRO A 303 -14.70 17.41 -13.22
N GLY A 304 -15.49 16.51 -13.83
CA GLY A 304 -16.94 16.45 -13.66
C GLY A 304 -17.41 15.54 -12.53
N ALA A 305 -16.49 14.97 -11.73
CA ALA A 305 -16.86 14.07 -10.66
C ALA A 305 -17.36 14.85 -9.45
N TYR A 306 -18.63 14.63 -9.08
CA TYR A 306 -19.22 15.23 -7.88
C TYR A 306 -18.48 14.76 -6.62
N PRO A 307 -17.81 15.65 -5.86
CA PRO A 307 -17.03 15.24 -4.69
C PRO A 307 -17.87 14.55 -3.62
N SER A 308 -19.12 14.98 -3.44
CA SER A 308 -20.08 14.36 -2.52
C SER A 308 -20.38 12.90 -2.88
N TYR A 309 -20.62 12.61 -4.15
CA TYR A 309 -20.84 11.25 -4.64
C TYR A 309 -19.62 10.36 -4.35
N ILE A 310 -18.41 10.87 -4.61
CA ILE A 310 -17.16 10.16 -4.35
C ILE A 310 -16.97 9.91 -2.85
N ALA A 311 -17.22 10.93 -2.02
CA ALA A 311 -17.11 10.82 -0.58
C ALA A 311 -18.07 9.76 -0.02
N LEU A 312 -19.35 9.79 -0.41
CA LEU A 312 -20.34 8.78 0.02
C LEU A 312 -19.96 7.38 -0.47
N SER A 313 -19.58 7.25 -1.74
CA SER A 313 -19.12 5.97 -2.31
C SER A 313 -17.93 5.41 -1.54
N THR A 314 -16.96 6.26 -1.18
CA THR A 314 -15.81 5.87 -0.36
C THR A 314 -16.21 5.50 1.06
N VAL A 315 -17.12 6.23 1.71
CA VAL A 315 -17.63 5.89 3.05
C VAL A 315 -18.31 4.53 3.03
N TYR A 316 -19.17 4.26 2.05
CA TYR A 316 -19.83 2.95 1.90
C TYR A 316 -18.83 1.84 1.66
N SER A 317 -17.85 2.08 0.78
CA SER A 317 -16.76 1.13 0.56
C SER A 317 -15.97 0.84 1.83
N VAL A 318 -15.65 1.86 2.62
CA VAL A 318 -14.89 1.73 3.87
C VAL A 318 -15.68 0.90 4.88
N VAL A 319 -16.96 1.22 5.11
CA VAL A 319 -17.79 0.48 6.06
C VAL A 319 -17.89 -1.00 5.66
N LEU A 320 -18.27 -1.28 4.42
CA LEU A 320 -18.42 -2.65 3.93
C LEU A 320 -17.07 -3.38 3.90
N GLY A 321 -16.02 -2.74 3.40
CA GLY A 321 -14.68 -3.31 3.31
C GLY A 321 -14.04 -3.58 4.67
N VAL A 322 -14.31 -2.75 5.68
CA VAL A 322 -13.88 -3.02 7.08
C VAL A 322 -14.61 -4.23 7.63
N VAL A 323 -15.93 -4.35 7.43
CA VAL A 323 -16.70 -5.52 7.87
C VAL A 323 -16.15 -6.80 7.23
N VAL A 324 -16.02 -6.82 5.90
CA VAL A 324 -15.47 -7.97 5.16
C VAL A 324 -14.04 -8.26 5.62
N GLY A 325 -13.21 -7.23 5.80
CA GLY A 325 -11.83 -7.36 6.28
C GLY A 325 -11.70 -7.92 7.68
N LEU A 326 -12.58 -7.53 8.61
CA LEU A 326 -12.60 -8.04 9.98
C LEU A 326 -13.04 -9.51 10.02
N VAL A 327 -14.03 -9.89 9.23
CA VAL A 327 -14.46 -11.29 9.07
C VAL A 327 -13.32 -12.13 8.47
N ALA A 328 -12.72 -11.68 7.36
CA ALA A 328 -11.59 -12.35 6.73
C ALA A 328 -10.39 -12.47 7.69
N ARG A 329 -10.12 -11.41 8.46
CA ARG A 329 -9.08 -11.41 9.50
C ARG A 329 -9.37 -12.43 10.58
N TYR A 330 -10.61 -12.51 11.08
CA TYR A 330 -11.00 -13.49 12.09
C TYR A 330 -10.69 -14.92 11.61
N VAL A 331 -11.07 -15.24 10.37
CA VAL A 331 -10.79 -16.55 9.75
C VAL A 331 -9.28 -16.77 9.58
N ALA A 332 -8.56 -15.79 9.04
CA ALA A 332 -7.13 -15.91 8.73
C ALA A 332 -6.22 -15.98 9.98
N MET A 333 -6.65 -15.37 11.09
CA MET A 333 -5.89 -15.33 12.34
C MET A 333 -6.20 -16.51 13.28
N ARG A 334 -7.30 -17.23 13.06
CA ARG A 334 -7.71 -18.39 13.86
C ARG A 334 -6.68 -19.52 13.70
N GLN A 335 -6.09 -19.96 14.80
CA GLN A 335 -5.22 -21.12 14.82
C GLN A 335 -6.09 -22.39 14.75
N ARG A 336 -5.90 -23.24 13.73
CA ARG A 336 -6.59 -24.54 13.61
C ARG A 336 -5.72 -25.66 14.19
N GLY A 337 -6.26 -26.43 15.15
CA GLY A 337 -5.77 -27.75 15.59
C GLY A 337 -4.35 -27.79 16.18
N SER A 338 -3.84 -29.02 16.45
CA SER A 338 -2.65 -29.44 17.24
C SER A 338 -1.34 -28.63 17.22
N ARG A 339 -1.24 -27.58 16.39
CA ARG A 339 -0.20 -26.54 16.47
C ARG A 339 -0.42 -25.59 17.65
N ALA A 340 -1.67 -25.34 18.05
CA ALA A 340 -1.98 -24.52 19.23
C ALA A 340 -1.51 -25.19 20.53
N SER A 341 -1.51 -26.52 20.60
CA SER A 341 -1.02 -27.28 21.77
C SER A 341 0.51 -27.45 21.81
N ARG A 342 1.24 -27.04 20.76
CA ARG A 342 2.71 -27.11 20.68
C ARG A 342 3.39 -25.74 20.72
N SER A 343 2.66 -24.64 20.53
CA SER A 343 3.23 -23.29 20.65
C SER A 343 3.15 -22.83 22.10
N LEU A 344 4.25 -22.96 22.84
CA LEU A 344 4.37 -22.44 24.20
C LEU A 344 4.40 -20.91 24.25
N GLU A 345 4.68 -20.24 23.11
CA GLU A 345 4.69 -18.78 23.02
C GLU A 345 4.21 -18.28 21.65
N PRO A 346 3.35 -17.24 21.59
CA PRO A 346 2.85 -16.71 20.33
C PRO A 346 3.98 -15.98 19.58
N THR A 347 4.42 -16.56 18.46
CA THR A 347 5.44 -16.01 17.54
C THR A 347 5.15 -14.53 17.27
N SER A 348 6.00 -13.65 17.83
CA SER A 348 5.90 -12.20 17.68
C SER A 348 7.00 -11.74 16.75
N ARG A 349 6.58 -11.23 15.59
CA ARG A 349 7.50 -10.57 14.67
C ARG A 349 7.41 -9.07 14.93
N SER A 350 8.51 -8.49 15.39
CA SER A 350 8.72 -7.05 15.39
C SER A 350 9.16 -6.61 14.00
N GLU A 351 8.63 -5.48 13.53
CA GLU A 351 9.17 -4.78 12.37
C GLU A 351 9.69 -3.41 12.81
N PRO A 352 10.66 -2.81 12.08
CA PRO A 352 11.15 -1.48 12.37
C PRO A 352 10.01 -0.46 12.43
N GLY A 353 10.14 0.52 13.35
CA GLY A 353 9.18 1.59 13.50
C GLY A 353 8.92 2.34 12.18
N ARG A 354 7.77 2.99 12.04
CA ARG A 354 7.26 3.68 10.82
C ARG A 354 8.30 4.61 10.15
N LEU A 355 9.14 5.22 10.97
CA LEU A 355 10.17 6.17 10.58
C LEU A 355 11.55 5.53 10.39
N ALA A 356 11.64 4.20 10.44
CA ALA A 356 12.84 3.45 10.11
C ALA A 356 12.63 2.77 8.74
N PRO A 357 13.71 2.52 7.98
CA PRO A 357 13.61 1.70 6.78
C PRO A 357 13.21 0.25 7.15
N LEU A 358 12.55 -0.44 6.22
CA LEU A 358 12.21 -1.87 6.36
C LEU A 358 13.39 -2.80 6.01
N LYS A 359 14.54 -2.23 5.63
CA LYS A 359 15.77 -2.90 5.25
C LYS A 359 16.96 -2.21 5.88
#